data_AF-A0A536LM95-F1
#
_entry.id   AF-A0A536LM95-F1
#
_cell.length_a   1.000
_cell.length_b   1.000
_cell.length_c   1.000
_cell.angle_alpha   90.00
_cell.angle_beta   90.00
_cell.angle_gamma   90.00
#
_symmetry.space_group_name_H-M   'P 1'
#
loop_
_entity.id
_entity.type
_entity.pdbx_description
1 polymer ?
#
loop_
_entity_poly.entity_id
_entity_poly.type
_entity_poly.pdbx_seq_one_letter_code
_entity_poly.pdbx_strand_id
1 'polypeptide(L)'
;MDAAPSIFSPLWRAVHGEGRVELPALPELLPVLWEMGIFPNVEIVDAGRPRSTPNLDVALAMARHLLFVRPGSKEDNRPEEAAREMAVETPEGVTLRGHRARPQGVVWWRPDGKAQSG
;
A
#
# COMPACT_ATOMS: atom_id res chain seq x y z
N MET A 1 -12.56 -6.02 1.37
CA MET A 1 -11.52 -6.86 0.76
C MET A 1 -10.21 -6.23 1.15
N ASP A 2 -9.53 -6.78 2.16
CA ASP A 2 -8.23 -6.23 2.58
C ASP A 2 -7.24 -6.52 1.47
N ALA A 3 -6.77 -5.46 0.81
CA ALA A 3 -5.84 -5.58 -0.29
C ALA A 3 -4.50 -5.00 0.20
N ALA A 4 -3.41 -5.75 0.05
CA ALA A 4 -2.06 -5.31 0.41
C ALA A 4 -1.74 -3.90 -0.14
N PRO A 5 -0.88 -3.09 0.48
CA PRO A 5 -0.48 -1.82 -0.11
C PRO A 5 0.13 -1.96 -1.53
N SER A 6 -0.16 -1.03 -2.46
CA SER A 6 0.32 -1.04 -3.87
C SER A 6 1.84 -1.19 -4.05
N ILE A 7 2.62 -0.87 -3.01
CA ILE A 7 4.08 -1.09 -2.99
C ILE A 7 4.48 -2.57 -3.16
N PHE A 8 3.55 -3.50 -2.91
CA PHE A 8 3.74 -4.93 -3.11
C PHE A 8 3.29 -5.42 -4.49
N SER A 9 2.80 -4.56 -5.40
CA SER A 9 2.32 -4.98 -6.73
C SER A 9 3.34 -5.83 -7.52
N PRO A 10 4.66 -5.54 -7.50
CA PRO A 10 5.64 -6.41 -8.16
C PRO A 10 5.80 -7.77 -7.45
N LEU A 11 5.79 -7.79 -6.10
CA LEU A 11 5.81 -9.02 -5.30
C LEU A 11 4.53 -9.86 -5.52
N TRP A 12 3.38 -9.20 -5.69
CA TRP A 12 2.09 -9.85 -5.93
C TRP A 12 2.13 -10.66 -7.22
N ARG A 13 2.60 -10.06 -8.32
CA ARG A 13 2.73 -10.76 -9.61
C ARG A 13 3.70 -11.94 -9.52
N ALA A 14 4.83 -11.77 -8.82
CA ALA A 14 5.81 -12.83 -8.67
C ALA A 14 5.26 -14.04 -7.89
N VAL A 15 4.46 -13.79 -6.84
CA VAL A 15 3.88 -14.85 -5.99
C VAL A 15 2.67 -15.51 -6.64
N HIS A 16 1.72 -14.71 -7.13
CA HIS A 16 0.39 -15.16 -7.58
C HIS A 16 0.28 -15.36 -9.10
N GLY A 17 1.27 -14.91 -9.88
CA GLY A 17 1.28 -15.03 -11.35
C GLY A 17 0.33 -14.07 -12.07
N GLU A 18 -0.42 -13.24 -11.33
CA GLU A 18 -1.40 -12.31 -11.88
C GLU A 18 -1.09 -10.84 -11.53
N GLY A 19 -1.61 -9.94 -12.36
CA GLY A 19 -1.54 -8.51 -12.07
C GLY A 19 -2.42 -8.19 -10.86
N ARG A 20 -1.88 -7.40 -9.93
CA ARG A 20 -2.66 -6.89 -8.82
C ARG A 20 -3.69 -5.87 -9.32
N VAL A 21 -4.94 -5.98 -8.85
CA VAL A 21 -5.95 -4.94 -9.05
C VAL A 21 -5.64 -3.77 -8.10
N GLU A 22 -5.45 -2.58 -8.66
CA GLU A 22 -5.32 -1.36 -7.87
C GLU A 22 -6.70 -0.97 -7.33
N LEU A 23 -6.78 -0.70 -6.02
CA LEU A 23 -8.01 -0.24 -5.42
C LEU A 23 -8.27 1.23 -5.76
N PRO A 24 -9.54 1.66 -5.83
CA PRO A 24 -9.90 3.07 -5.93
C PRO A 24 -9.19 3.89 -4.84
N ALA A 25 -8.64 5.03 -5.24
CA ALA A 25 -7.96 5.95 -4.34
C ALA A 25 -8.67 7.31 -4.36
N LEU A 26 -7.97 8.36 -3.95
CA LEU A 26 -8.52 9.71 -3.87
C LEU A 26 -9.17 10.20 -5.19
N PRO A 27 -8.58 10.00 -6.39
CA PRO A 27 -9.19 10.45 -7.65
C PRO A 27 -10.53 9.81 -7.95
N GLU A 28 -10.70 8.53 -7.61
CA GLU A 28 -11.94 7.79 -7.82
C GLU A 28 -12.97 8.04 -6.70
N LEU A 29 -12.51 8.33 -5.48
CA LEU A 29 -13.38 8.57 -4.33
C LEU A 29 -14.11 9.92 -4.40
N LEU A 30 -13.43 10.99 -4.82
CA LEU A 30 -13.99 12.34 -4.80
C LEU A 30 -15.26 12.50 -5.66
N PRO A 31 -15.31 12.00 -6.91
CA PRO A 31 -16.53 12.05 -7.72
C PRO A 31 -17.73 11.39 -7.03
N VAL A 32 -17.53 10.22 -6.41
CA VAL A 32 -18.59 9.50 -5.70
C VAL A 32 -19.13 10.32 -4.54
N LEU A 33 -18.25 10.97 -3.76
CA LEU A 33 -18.68 11.83 -2.66
C LEU A 33 -19.48 13.04 -3.17
N TRP A 34 -19.05 13.67 -4.26
CA TRP A 34 -19.77 14.80 -4.85
C TRP A 34 -21.15 14.40 -5.40
N GLU A 35 -21.28 13.25 -6.05
CA GLU A 35 -22.56 12.71 -6.51
C GLU A 35 -23.52 12.44 -5.33
N MET A 36 -22.98 12.09 -4.16
CA MET A 36 -23.74 11.95 -2.91
C MET A 36 -24.07 13.30 -2.25
N GLY A 37 -23.69 14.43 -2.84
CA GLY A 37 -23.85 15.77 -2.24
C GLY A 37 -22.89 16.05 -1.07
N ILE A 38 -21.84 15.25 -0.92
CA ILE A 38 -20.81 15.41 0.10
C ILE A 38 -19.63 16.14 -0.52
N PHE A 39 -19.31 17.32 0.01
CA PHE A 39 -18.15 18.10 -0.40
C PHE A 39 -17.09 18.01 0.71
N PRO A 40 -16.21 16.99 0.67
CA PRO A 40 -15.27 16.75 1.75
C PRO A 40 -14.12 17.75 1.73
N ASN A 41 -13.50 17.92 2.90
CA ASN A 41 -12.16 18.50 2.98
C ASN A 41 -11.14 17.42 2.62
N VAL A 42 -10.06 17.85 1.98
CA VAL A 42 -8.93 17.01 1.61
C VAL A 42 -7.65 17.70 2.06
N GLU A 43 -6.84 17.00 2.83
CA GLU A 43 -5.48 17.43 3.16
C GLU A 43 -4.48 16.41 2.64
N ILE A 44 -3.45 16.93 1.97
CA ILE A 44 -2.33 16.13 1.53
C ILE A 44 -1.28 16.18 2.64
N VAL A 45 -1.05 15.02 3.25
CA VAL A 45 -0.01 14.84 4.25
C VAL A 45 1.23 14.31 3.55
N ASP A 46 2.36 14.95 3.79
CA ASP A 46 3.64 14.55 3.21
C ASP A 46 3.98 13.11 3.59
N ALA A 47 4.53 12.40 2.61
CA ALA A 47 5.08 11.09 2.86
C ALA A 47 6.34 11.26 3.70
N GLY A 48 6.30 10.77 4.95
CA GLY A 48 7.51 10.62 5.75
C GLY A 48 8.56 9.74 5.04
N ARG A 49 9.72 9.54 5.66
CA ARG A 49 10.75 8.66 5.04
C ARG A 49 10.18 7.26 4.77
N PRO A 50 10.54 6.64 3.62
CA PRO A 50 10.22 5.25 3.36
C PRO A 50 10.59 4.39 4.57
N ARG A 51 9.64 3.63 5.12
CA ARG A 51 9.92 2.74 6.25
C ARG A 51 10.77 1.58 5.76
N SER A 52 11.89 1.34 6.44
CA SER A 52 12.70 0.14 6.30
C SER A 52 12.37 -0.86 7.40
N THR A 53 12.59 -2.13 7.12
CA THR A 53 12.54 -3.20 8.12
C THR A 53 13.93 -3.45 8.70
N PRO A 54 14.07 -3.95 9.94
CA PRO A 54 15.39 -4.12 10.56
C PRO A 54 16.30 -5.12 9.83
N ASN A 55 15.72 -6.14 9.20
CA ASN A 55 16.44 -7.19 8.48
C ASN A 55 15.51 -7.91 7.49
N LEU A 56 16.12 -8.79 6.67
CA LEU A 56 15.42 -9.56 5.65
C LEU A 56 14.38 -10.51 6.22
N ASP A 57 14.62 -11.14 7.38
CA ASP A 57 13.67 -12.08 7.98
C ASP A 57 12.36 -11.38 8.37
N VAL A 58 12.46 -10.18 8.94
CA VAL A 58 11.30 -9.34 9.25
C VAL A 58 10.59 -8.89 7.96
N ALA A 59 11.35 -8.51 6.94
CA ALA A 59 10.79 -8.15 5.63
C ALA A 59 10.00 -9.31 5.01
N LEU A 60 10.54 -10.53 5.07
CA LEU A 60 9.91 -11.75 4.56
C LEU A 60 8.64 -12.09 5.35
N ALA A 61 8.67 -12.01 6.68
CA ALA A 61 7.49 -12.23 7.51
C ALA A 61 6.36 -11.24 7.18
N MET A 62 6.69 -9.95 7.03
CA MET A 62 5.72 -8.93 6.62
C MET A 62 5.19 -9.18 5.21
N ALA A 63 6.06 -9.56 4.26
CA ALA A 63 5.66 -9.87 2.90
C ALA A 63 4.69 -11.06 2.84
N ARG A 64 4.95 -12.16 3.55
CA ARG A 64 4.03 -13.31 3.63
C ARG A 64 2.65 -12.91 4.12
N HIS A 65 2.60 -12.11 5.19
CA HIS A 65 1.34 -11.61 5.75
C HIS A 65 0.58 -10.74 4.74
N LEU A 66 1.25 -9.77 4.13
CA LEU A 66 0.63 -8.79 3.23
C LEU A 66 0.25 -9.41 1.87
N LEU A 67 0.95 -10.43 1.42
CA LEU A 67 0.64 -11.16 0.18
C LEU A 67 -0.37 -12.29 0.39
N PHE A 68 -0.89 -12.46 1.61
CA PHE A 68 -1.84 -13.52 1.97
C PHE A 68 -1.33 -14.94 1.65
N VAL A 69 -0.04 -15.16 1.84
CA VAL A 69 0.60 -16.47 1.60
C VAL A 69 0.45 -17.33 2.85
N ARG A 70 -0.05 -18.56 2.68
CA ARG A 70 -0.17 -19.52 3.78
C ARG A 70 1.17 -20.26 3.96
N PRO A 71 1.70 -20.35 5.19
CA PRO A 71 2.89 -21.15 5.45
C PRO A 71 2.76 -22.60 4.95
N GLY A 72 3.78 -23.11 4.26
CA GLY A 72 3.83 -24.47 3.71
C GLY A 72 3.06 -24.69 2.41
N SER A 73 2.49 -23.65 1.77
CA SER A 73 1.85 -23.79 0.45
C SER A 73 2.87 -23.76 -0.70
N LYS A 74 2.46 -24.11 -1.93
CA LYS A 74 3.33 -24.04 -3.11
C LYS A 74 3.81 -22.60 -3.38
N GLU A 75 3.00 -21.64 -2.96
CA GLU A 75 3.21 -20.20 -3.03
C GLU A 75 4.11 -19.68 -1.89
N ASP A 76 4.51 -20.51 -0.92
CA ASP A 76 5.34 -20.11 0.25
C ASP A 76 6.85 -20.10 -0.04
N ASN A 77 7.31 -20.81 -1.08
CA ASN A 77 8.72 -20.79 -1.51
C ASN A 77 9.02 -19.68 -2.53
N ARG A 78 8.01 -19.24 -3.29
CA ARG A 78 8.11 -18.12 -4.26
C ARG A 78 8.35 -16.73 -3.66
N PRO A 79 7.85 -16.36 -2.46
CA PRO A 79 8.05 -15.03 -1.89
C PRO A 79 9.50 -14.85 -1.46
N GLU A 80 10.24 -15.92 -1.15
CA GLU A 80 11.61 -15.81 -0.68
C GLU A 80 12.57 -15.42 -1.80
N GLU A 81 12.46 -16.05 -2.98
CA GLU A 81 13.24 -15.66 -4.16
C GLU A 81 12.87 -14.24 -4.63
N ALA A 82 11.57 -13.95 -4.76
CA ALA A 82 11.10 -12.64 -5.21
C ALA A 82 11.45 -11.51 -4.22
N ALA A 83 11.39 -11.78 -2.91
CA ALA A 83 11.76 -10.80 -1.89
C ALA A 83 13.28 -10.59 -1.84
N ARG A 84 14.11 -11.63 -1.99
CA ARG A 84 15.57 -11.47 -2.09
C ARG A 84 15.97 -10.63 -3.29
N GLU A 85 15.31 -10.82 -4.44
CA GLU A 85 15.59 -10.06 -5.65
C GLU A 85 15.22 -8.56 -5.52
N MET A 86 14.17 -8.28 -4.76
CA MET A 86 13.65 -6.91 -4.58
C MET A 86 14.13 -6.20 -3.31
N ALA A 87 14.76 -6.92 -2.38
CA ALA A 87 15.36 -6.34 -1.19
C ALA A 87 16.53 -5.42 -1.56
N VAL A 88 16.58 -4.26 -0.92
CA VAL A 88 17.68 -3.31 -1.00
C VAL A 88 18.12 -3.00 0.42
N GLU A 89 19.38 -3.30 0.74
CA GLU A 89 19.99 -2.91 2.00
C GLU A 89 20.30 -1.40 2.00
N THR A 90 19.97 -0.74 3.10
CA THR A 90 20.26 0.67 3.37
C THR A 90 20.85 0.80 4.78
N PRO A 91 21.51 1.93 5.12
CA PRO A 91 22.00 2.16 6.48
C PRO A 91 20.91 2.06 7.57
N GLU A 92 19.64 2.24 7.19
CA GLU A 92 18.46 2.18 8.06
C GLU A 92 17.78 0.80 8.09
N GLY A 93 18.29 -0.20 7.36
CA GLY A 93 17.76 -1.57 7.31
C GLY A 93 17.49 -2.07 5.89
N VAL A 94 16.42 -2.84 5.69
CA VAL A 94 16.03 -3.40 4.39
C VAL A 94 14.76 -2.72 3.87
N THR A 95 14.80 -2.26 2.63
CA THR A 95 13.64 -1.70 1.90
C THR A 95 13.40 -2.44 0.58
N LEU A 96 12.31 -2.09 -0.12
CA LEU A 96 12.01 -2.64 -1.45
C LEU A 96 12.54 -1.74 -2.56
N ARG A 97 13.07 -2.35 -3.61
CA ARG A 97 13.55 -1.64 -4.81
C ARG A 97 12.45 -0.75 -5.39
N GLY A 98 12.79 0.53 -5.61
CA GLY A 98 11.85 1.51 -6.16
C GLY A 98 10.76 1.97 -5.19
N HIS A 99 10.82 1.57 -3.91
CA HIS A 99 9.90 2.06 -2.88
C HIS A 99 10.09 3.56 -2.69
N ARG A 100 9.02 4.31 -2.94
CA ARG A 100 8.93 5.74 -2.70
C ARG A 100 7.79 5.98 -1.74
N ALA A 101 8.05 6.73 -0.69
CA ALA A 101 6.99 7.25 0.14
C ALA A 101 6.12 8.17 -0.73
N ARG A 102 4.81 7.92 -0.74
CA ARG A 102 3.83 8.70 -1.50
C ARG A 102 3.00 9.54 -0.55
N PRO A 103 2.76 10.83 -0.86
CA PRO A 103 1.86 11.66 -0.06
C PRO A 103 0.51 10.96 0.11
N GLN A 104 -0.09 11.12 1.29
CA GLN A 104 -1.38 10.50 1.61
C GLN A 104 -2.45 11.59 1.65
N GLY A 105 -3.59 11.32 1.03
CA GLY A 105 -4.77 12.19 1.15
C GLY A 105 -5.62 11.76 2.34
N VAL A 106 -5.84 12.67 3.28
CA VAL A 106 -6.83 12.50 4.35
C VAL A 106 -8.11 13.19 3.90
N VAL A 107 -9.23 12.47 3.96
CA VAL A 107 -10.55 12.95 3.51
C VAL A 107 -11.51 12.95 4.69
N TRP A 108 -12.17 14.07 4.96
CA TRP A 108 -13.15 14.17 6.04
C TRP A 108 -14.25 15.18 5.75
N TRP A 109 -15.43 14.94 6.34
CA TRP A 109 -16.57 15.85 6.28
C TRP A 109 -17.40 15.72 7.57
N ARG A 110 -18.30 16.67 7.80
CA ARG A 110 -19.31 16.58 8.85
C ARG A 110 -20.62 16.03 8.26
N PRO A 111 -21.25 15.01 8.85
CA PRO A 111 -22.51 14.44 8.35
C PRO A 111 -23.68 15.44 8.27
N ASP A 112 -23.59 16.54 9.01
CA ASP A 112 -24.64 17.53 9.29
C ASP A 112 -24.78 18.65 8.22
N GLY A 113 -24.16 18.47 7.04
CA GLY A 113 -24.72 19.00 5.79
C GLY A 113 -24.77 20.53 5.61
N LYS A 114 -23.75 21.28 6.04
CA LYS A 114 -23.52 22.62 5.49
C LYS A 114 -22.15 22.68 4.84
N ALA A 115 -22.15 23.02 3.54
CA ALA A 115 -20.96 23.41 2.82
C ALA A 115 -20.19 24.43 3.65
N GLN A 116 -18.90 24.20 3.89
CA GLN A 116 -18.05 25.20 4.52
C GLN A 116 -17.91 26.35 3.52
N SER A 117 -18.71 27.39 3.73
CA SER A 117 -18.58 28.66 3.04
C SER A 117 -17.22 29.26 3.43
N GLY A 118 -16.29 29.20 2.48
CA GLY A 118 -15.13 30.11 2.42
C GLY A 118 -15.52 31.47 1.87
#